data_AF-A0AAD5P395-F1
#
_entry.id   AF-A0AAD5P395-F1
#
_cell.length_a   1.000
_cell.length_b   1.000
_cell.length_c   1.000
_cell.angle_alpha   90.00
_cell.angle_beta   90.00
_cell.angle_gamma   90.00
#
_symmetry.space_group_name_H-M   'P 1'
#
loop_
_entity.id
_entity.type
_entity.pdbx_description
1 polymer ?
#
loop_
_entity_poly.entity_id
_entity_poly.type
_entity_poly.pdbx_seq_one_letter_code
_entity_poly.pdbx_strand_id
1 'polypeptide(L)'
;MMSVLDDTYDSYGTLEELKLFTDALQKWDTSALDQLPDYMKIIYSEILNLFDEIDKEVVEEGRSYCVAYTKDTFEQKRGHVASGIESYMKQYGVSREETVKKFRIMFEKAWKDMNEECMKPTAIPREHLLRVVNIARLVEVTYKEVGRYINPEYLKDYITKLFIDRMTF
;
A
#
# COMPACT_ATOMS: atom_id res chain seq x y z
N MET A 1 -4.50 -0.67 9.68
CA MET A 1 -5.57 0.16 9.11
C MET A 1 -5.73 -0.04 7.61
N MET A 2 -4.68 0.12 6.79
CA MET A 2 -4.79 -0.03 5.33
C MET A 2 -5.30 -1.40 4.84
N SER A 3 -4.99 -2.49 5.53
CA SER A 3 -5.54 -3.82 5.19
C SER A 3 -7.04 -3.93 5.45
N VAL A 4 -7.53 -3.34 6.55
CA VAL A 4 -8.97 -3.30 6.87
C VAL A 4 -9.74 -2.48 5.83
N LEU A 5 -9.14 -1.38 5.37
CA LEU A 5 -9.68 -0.59 4.27
C LEU A 5 -9.73 -1.40 2.97
N ASP A 6 -8.65 -2.11 2.61
CA ASP A 6 -8.59 -2.99 1.44
C ASP A 6 -9.68 -4.08 1.50
N ASP A 7 -9.77 -4.80 2.62
CA ASP A 7 -10.79 -5.84 2.86
C ASP A 7 -12.22 -5.26 2.73
N THR A 8 -12.43 -4.04 3.22
CA THR A 8 -13.73 -3.36 3.12
C THR A 8 -14.14 -3.15 1.66
N TYR A 9 -13.21 -2.72 0.81
CA TYR A 9 -13.48 -2.53 -0.62
C TYR A 9 -13.53 -3.82 -1.43
N ASP A 10 -12.83 -4.87 -0.99
CA ASP A 10 -12.74 -6.13 -1.71
C ASP A 10 -13.88 -7.10 -1.38
N SER A 11 -14.28 -7.19 -0.10
CA SER A 11 -15.11 -8.28 0.40
C SER A 11 -16.32 -7.88 1.25
N TYR A 12 -16.33 -6.70 1.90
CA TYR A 12 -17.40 -6.36 2.86
C TYR A 12 -18.40 -5.31 2.37
N GLY A 13 -17.93 -4.26 1.69
CA GLY A 13 -18.78 -3.14 1.28
C GLY A 13 -19.58 -3.43 0.01
N THR A 14 -20.85 -3.03 0.02
CA THR A 14 -21.63 -2.97 -1.22
C THR A 14 -21.22 -1.76 -2.06
N LEU A 15 -21.49 -1.77 -3.37
CA LEU A 15 -21.13 -0.66 -4.26
C LEU A 15 -21.71 0.69 -3.80
N GLU A 16 -22.91 0.70 -3.22
CA GLU A 16 -23.56 1.92 -2.71
C GLU A 16 -22.85 2.44 -1.46
N GLU A 17 -22.54 1.56 -0.51
CA GLU A 17 -21.79 1.92 0.70
C GLU A 17 -20.36 2.37 0.35
N LEU A 18 -19.70 1.71 -0.58
CA LEU A 18 -18.34 2.06 -1.01
C LEU A 18 -18.27 3.41 -1.73
N LYS A 19 -19.35 3.85 -2.40
CA LYS A 19 -19.42 5.22 -2.94
C LYS A 19 -19.43 6.24 -1.81
N LEU A 20 -20.32 6.06 -0.84
CA LEU A 20 -20.42 6.93 0.34
C LEU A 20 -19.09 6.96 1.12
N PHE A 21 -18.45 5.81 1.26
CA PHE A 21 -17.17 5.68 1.94
C PHE A 21 -16.03 6.35 1.16
N THR A 22 -16.02 6.23 -0.16
CA THR A 22 -15.05 6.94 -1.02
C THR A 22 -15.26 8.45 -0.91
N ASP A 23 -16.50 8.93 -0.95
CA ASP A 23 -16.82 10.35 -0.82
C ASP A 23 -16.41 10.89 0.56
N ALA A 24 -16.59 10.09 1.63
CA ALA A 24 -16.14 10.43 2.97
C ALA A 24 -14.60 10.52 3.05
N LEU A 25 -13.88 9.56 2.47
CA LEU A 25 -12.41 9.60 2.38
C LEU A 25 -11.94 10.81 1.58
N GLN A 26 -12.64 11.21 0.51
CA GLN A 26 -12.32 12.42 -0.23
C GLN A 26 -12.59 13.69 0.56
N LYS A 27 -13.69 13.74 1.33
CA LYS A 27 -14.03 14.91 2.15
C LYS A 27 -13.07 15.09 3.34
N TRP A 28 -12.54 13.99 3.87
CA TRP A 28 -11.63 13.95 5.02
C TRP A 28 -12.13 14.77 6.23
N ASP A 29 -13.41 14.62 6.58
CA ASP A 29 -14.06 15.41 7.62
C ASP A 29 -15.06 14.56 8.43
N THR A 30 -15.09 14.78 9.75
CA THR A 30 -15.93 14.02 10.68
C THR A 30 -17.43 14.12 10.39
N SER A 31 -17.91 15.18 9.73
CA SER A 31 -19.31 15.31 9.31
C SER A 31 -19.73 14.29 8.25
N ALA A 32 -18.79 13.59 7.61
CA ALA A 32 -19.10 12.49 6.71
C ALA A 32 -19.55 11.22 7.46
N LEU A 33 -19.29 11.10 8.77
CA LEU A 33 -19.62 9.92 9.57
C LEU A 33 -21.11 9.59 9.55
N ASP A 34 -21.97 10.61 9.63
CA ASP A 34 -23.42 10.42 9.72
C ASP A 34 -24.01 9.74 8.46
N GLN A 35 -23.31 9.80 7.34
CA GLN A 35 -23.74 9.25 6.06
C GLN A 35 -23.28 7.80 5.84
N LEU A 36 -22.39 7.29 6.69
CA LEU A 36 -21.82 5.95 6.56
C LEU A 36 -22.65 4.90 7.33
N PRO A 37 -22.60 3.62 6.92
CA PRO A 37 -23.04 2.50 7.75
C PRO A 37 -22.23 2.40 9.06
N ASP A 38 -22.83 1.86 10.12
CA ASP A 38 -22.22 1.87 11.46
C ASP A 38 -20.84 1.18 11.53
N TYR A 39 -20.61 0.09 10.78
CA TYR A 39 -19.30 -0.56 10.76
C TYR A 39 -18.23 0.27 10.03
N MET A 40 -18.61 1.00 8.96
CA MET A 40 -17.70 1.88 8.22
C MET A 40 -17.37 3.15 9.01
N LYS A 41 -18.29 3.63 9.86
CA LYS A 41 -18.00 4.75 10.78
C LYS A 41 -16.83 4.45 11.69
N ILE A 42 -16.74 3.21 12.20
CA ILE A 42 -15.63 2.77 13.03
C ILE A 42 -14.33 2.87 12.23
N ILE A 43 -14.29 2.27 11.04
CA ILE A 43 -13.10 2.27 10.17
C ILE A 43 -12.68 3.70 9.82
N TYR A 44 -13.64 4.56 9.44
CA TYR A 44 -13.36 5.96 9.09
C TYR A 44 -12.82 6.75 10.27
N SER A 45 -13.45 6.61 11.45
CA SER A 45 -13.03 7.31 12.67
C SER A 45 -11.61 6.92 13.06
N GLU A 46 -11.28 5.63 12.98
CA GLU A 46 -9.93 5.14 13.27
C GLU A 46 -8.89 5.64 12.27
N ILE A 47 -9.25 5.78 10.99
CA ILE A 47 -8.39 6.43 9.98
C ILE A 47 -8.12 7.88 10.38
N LEU A 48 -9.16 8.67 10.65
CA LEU A 48 -9.00 10.08 11.02
C LEU A 48 -8.14 10.24 12.29
N ASN A 49 -8.44 9.47 13.33
CA ASN A 49 -7.70 9.49 14.59
C ASN A 49 -6.22 9.13 14.38
N LEU A 50 -5.91 8.09 13.60
CA LEU A 50 -4.53 7.71 13.30
C LEU A 50 -3.77 8.83 12.60
N PHE A 51 -4.38 9.52 11.64
CA PHE A 51 -3.74 10.64 10.96
C PHE A 51 -3.56 11.85 11.87
N ASP A 52 -4.51 12.12 12.78
CA ASP A 52 -4.37 13.17 13.79
C ASP A 52 -3.25 12.86 14.80
N GLU A 53 -3.07 11.60 15.18
CA GLU A 53 -1.96 11.15 16.02
C GLU A 53 -0.62 11.30 15.31
N ILE A 54 -0.52 10.82 14.08
CA ILE A 54 0.69 11.00 13.26
C ILE A 54 0.98 12.49 13.06
N ASP A 55 -0.03 13.32 12.78
CA ASP A 55 0.15 14.77 12.63
C ASP A 55 0.73 15.39 13.90
N LYS A 56 0.27 15.00 15.09
CA LYS A 56 0.81 15.49 16.36
C LYS A 56 2.28 15.09 16.55
N GLU A 57 2.59 13.81 16.37
CA GLU A 57 3.97 13.29 16.50
C GLU A 57 4.91 13.97 15.50
N VAL A 58 4.46 14.11 14.26
CA VAL A 58 5.24 14.69 13.17
C VAL A 58 5.44 16.20 13.35
N VAL A 59 4.46 16.92 13.93
CA VAL A 59 4.61 18.33 14.31
C VAL A 59 5.64 18.49 15.43
N GLU A 60 5.62 17.61 16.43
CA GLU A 60 6.61 17.59 17.51
C GLU A 60 8.04 17.33 16.98
N GLU A 61 8.18 16.52 15.92
CA GLU A 61 9.45 16.25 15.23
C GLU A 61 9.82 17.27 14.13
N GLY A 62 8.96 18.26 13.84
CA GLY A 62 9.19 19.27 12.79
C GLY A 62 9.13 18.74 11.35
N ARG A 63 8.39 17.65 11.09
CA ARG A 63 8.32 16.92 9.80
C ARG A 63 6.96 17.00 9.09
N SER A 64 6.16 18.05 9.36
CA SER A 64 4.74 18.16 8.97
C SER A 64 4.42 17.92 7.48
N TYR A 65 5.40 18.09 6.58
CA TYR A 65 5.22 17.86 5.14
C TYR A 65 4.90 16.39 4.76
N CYS A 66 5.32 15.41 5.57
CA CYS A 66 5.12 13.98 5.28
C CYS A 66 3.63 13.58 5.29
N VAL A 67 2.85 14.17 6.20
CA VAL A 67 1.42 13.84 6.32
C VAL A 67 0.60 14.54 5.24
N ALA A 68 0.93 15.77 4.89
CA ALA A 68 0.30 16.51 3.79
C ALA A 68 0.44 15.74 2.45
N TYR A 69 1.64 15.25 2.14
CA TYR A 69 1.85 14.43 0.93
C TYR A 69 1.03 13.13 0.97
N THR A 70 0.90 12.50 2.14
CA THR A 70 0.13 11.27 2.27
C THR A 70 -1.36 11.55 2.05
N LYS A 71 -1.93 12.63 2.61
CA LYS A 71 -3.32 13.06 2.39
C LYS A 71 -3.61 13.36 0.91
N ASP A 72 -2.74 14.10 0.23
CA ASP A 72 -2.90 14.42 -1.20
C ASP A 72 -2.85 13.16 -2.09
N THR A 73 -2.07 12.14 -1.73
CA THR A 73 -2.01 10.89 -2.50
C THR A 73 -3.24 10.00 -2.37
N PHE A 74 -4.09 10.21 -1.35
CA PHE A 74 -5.38 9.52 -1.23
C PHE A 74 -6.44 10.08 -2.19
N GLU A 75 -6.29 11.32 -2.66
CA GLU A 75 -7.24 11.95 -3.60
C GLU A 75 -7.28 11.28 -4.99
N GLN A 76 -6.37 10.36 -5.28
CA GLN A 76 -6.41 9.54 -6.48
C GLN A 76 -6.73 8.08 -6.16
N LYS A 77 -8.00 7.66 -6.34
CA LYS A 77 -8.28 6.26 -6.70
C LYS A 77 -9.60 6.00 -7.40
N ARG A 78 -9.51 4.98 -8.25
CA ARG A 78 -10.47 4.44 -9.22
C ARG A 78 -11.30 3.30 -8.62
N GLY A 79 -12.45 3.02 -9.25
CA GLY A 79 -13.24 1.80 -9.03
C GLY A 79 -12.54 0.53 -9.55
N HIS A 80 -13.03 -0.63 -9.09
CA HIS A 80 -12.50 -1.96 -9.38
C HIS A 80 -12.27 -2.24 -10.88
N VAL A 81 -11.13 -2.86 -11.19
CA VAL A 81 -10.71 -3.23 -12.55
C VAL A 81 -10.15 -4.66 -12.51
N ALA A 82 -10.37 -5.42 -13.60
CA ALA A 82 -9.76 -6.71 -13.84
C ALA A 82 -8.25 -6.72 -13.50
N SER A 83 -7.73 -7.85 -13.03
CA SER A 83 -6.31 -7.94 -12.61
C SER A 83 -5.37 -7.45 -13.72
N GLY A 84 -4.18 -6.94 -13.35
CA GLY A 84 -3.22 -6.43 -14.34
C GLY A 84 -2.91 -7.44 -15.45
N ILE A 85 -2.89 -8.74 -15.12
CA ILE A 85 -2.70 -9.84 -16.08
C ILE A 85 -3.90 -9.96 -17.03
N GLU A 86 -5.13 -10.04 -16.50
CA GLU A 86 -6.33 -10.18 -17.33
C GLU A 86 -6.58 -8.96 -18.21
N SER A 87 -6.35 -7.76 -17.66
CA SER A 87 -6.41 -6.50 -18.40
C SER A 87 -5.43 -6.50 -19.57
N TYR A 88 -4.19 -6.94 -19.35
CA TYR A 88 -3.16 -7.02 -20.39
C TYR A 88 -3.52 -8.08 -21.46
N MET A 89 -3.95 -9.28 -21.04
CA MET A 89 -4.39 -10.33 -21.95
C MET A 89 -5.56 -9.86 -22.83
N LYS A 90 -6.55 -9.20 -22.23
CA LYS A 90 -7.72 -8.67 -22.96
C LYS A 90 -7.34 -7.56 -23.93
N GLN A 91 -6.43 -6.67 -23.54
CA GLN A 91 -6.02 -5.54 -24.37
C GLN A 91 -5.20 -5.97 -25.58
N TYR A 92 -4.27 -6.91 -25.39
CA TYR A 92 -3.30 -7.29 -26.43
C TYR A 92 -3.60 -8.65 -27.08
N GLY A 93 -4.61 -9.37 -26.62
CA GLY A 93 -4.98 -10.69 -27.16
C GLY A 93 -3.94 -11.78 -26.91
N VAL A 94 -3.09 -11.62 -25.90
CA VAL A 94 -1.96 -12.52 -25.61
C VAL A 94 -2.29 -13.55 -24.53
N SER A 95 -1.49 -14.60 -24.45
CA SER A 95 -1.65 -15.65 -23.43
C SER A 95 -1.24 -15.15 -22.03
N ARG A 96 -1.70 -15.86 -20.99
CA ARG A 96 -1.29 -15.62 -19.61
C ARG A 96 0.22 -15.76 -19.43
N GLU A 97 0.81 -16.79 -20.03
CA GLU A 97 2.25 -17.06 -19.94
C GLU A 97 3.08 -15.95 -20.57
N GLU A 98 2.67 -15.46 -21.74
CA GLU A 98 3.33 -14.33 -22.40
C GLU A 98 3.20 -13.06 -21.57
N THR A 99 2.02 -12.81 -21.00
CA THR A 99 1.77 -11.69 -20.09
C THR A 99 2.68 -11.77 -18.86
N VAL A 100 2.76 -12.92 -18.19
CA VAL A 100 3.63 -13.11 -17.02
C VAL A 100 5.11 -12.88 -17.37
N LYS A 101 5.59 -13.39 -18.51
CA LYS A 101 6.96 -13.12 -18.99
C LYS A 101 7.19 -11.62 -19.22
N LYS A 102 6.22 -10.93 -19.82
CA LYS A 102 6.31 -9.50 -20.06
C LYS A 102 6.37 -8.69 -18.75
N PHE A 103 5.51 -9.00 -17.79
CA PHE A 103 5.52 -8.38 -16.46
C PHE A 103 6.86 -8.62 -15.75
N ARG A 104 7.44 -9.82 -15.84
CA ARG A 104 8.78 -10.09 -15.31
C ARG A 104 9.84 -9.15 -15.91
N ILE A 105 9.85 -8.98 -17.24
CA ILE A 105 10.78 -8.05 -17.90
C ILE A 105 10.56 -6.61 -17.41
N MET A 106 9.30 -6.19 -17.22
CA MET A 106 8.98 -4.88 -16.67
C MET A 106 9.51 -4.72 -15.24
N PHE A 107 9.36 -5.73 -14.38
CA PHE A 107 9.92 -5.72 -13.02
C PHE A 107 11.45 -5.64 -13.02
N GLU A 108 12.12 -6.44 -13.85
CA GLU A 108 13.59 -6.40 -13.96
C GLU A 108 14.10 -5.05 -14.46
N LYS A 109 13.38 -4.44 -15.41
CA LYS A 109 13.69 -3.09 -15.88
C LYS A 109 13.49 -2.06 -14.76
N ALA A 110 12.35 -2.09 -14.06
CA ALA A 110 12.07 -1.18 -12.96
C ALA A 110 13.13 -1.27 -11.85
N TRP A 111 13.62 -2.47 -11.56
CA TRP A 111 14.74 -2.68 -10.64
C TRP A 111 16.04 -2.02 -11.11
N LYS A 112 16.37 -2.13 -12.41
CA LYS A 112 17.55 -1.47 -12.99
C LYS A 112 17.41 0.05 -12.95
N ASP A 113 16.25 0.57 -13.34
CA ASP A 113 15.95 2.00 -13.32
C ASP A 113 16.10 2.55 -11.88
N MET A 114 15.52 1.87 -10.88
CA MET A 114 15.64 2.26 -9.46
C MET A 114 17.10 2.26 -8.97
N ASN A 115 17.90 1.26 -9.36
CA ASN A 115 19.32 1.20 -9.01
C ASN A 115 20.11 2.34 -9.67
N GLU A 116 19.82 2.66 -10.94
CA GLU A 116 20.46 3.76 -11.65
C GLU A 116 20.14 5.11 -10.99
N GLU A 117 18.87 5.37 -10.66
CA GLU A 117 18.45 6.60 -9.98
C GLU A 117 19.10 6.76 -8.60
N CYS A 118 19.29 5.66 -7.86
CA CYS A 118 20.00 5.70 -6.56
C CYS A 118 21.51 6.04 -6.69
N MET A 119 22.08 5.92 -7.90
CA MET A 119 23.49 6.22 -8.16
C MET A 119 23.72 7.61 -8.75
N LYS A 120 22.67 8.24 -9.30
CA LYS A 120 22.75 9.60 -9.84
C LYS A 120 22.98 10.62 -8.72
N PRO A 121 23.73 11.70 -8.97
CA PRO A 121 23.76 12.84 -8.06
C PRO A 121 22.34 13.36 -7.86
N THR A 122 21.88 13.42 -6.61
CA THR A 122 20.55 13.89 -6.24
C THR A 122 20.63 14.76 -5.00
N ALA A 123 19.68 15.69 -4.86
CA ALA A 123 19.51 16.49 -3.65
C ALA A 123 18.91 15.67 -2.50
N ILE A 124 18.38 14.48 -2.78
CA ILE A 124 17.72 13.61 -1.80
C ILE A 124 18.79 12.83 -0.99
N PRO A 125 18.76 12.88 0.35
CA PRO A 125 19.69 12.11 1.16
C PRO A 125 19.56 10.59 0.92
N ARG A 126 20.69 9.87 0.95
CA ARG A 126 20.76 8.43 0.66
C ARG A 126 19.83 7.59 1.54
N GLU A 127 19.62 7.99 2.79
CA GLU A 127 18.71 7.31 3.73
C GLU A 127 17.25 7.28 3.25
N HIS A 128 16.80 8.32 2.55
CA HIS A 128 15.45 8.39 2.00
C HIS A 128 15.32 7.50 0.76
N LEU A 129 16.33 7.50 -0.12
CA LEU A 129 16.40 6.57 -1.26
C LEU A 129 16.40 5.11 -0.77
N LEU A 130 17.13 4.82 0.30
CA LEU A 130 17.20 3.48 0.88
C LEU A 130 15.83 3.01 1.42
N ARG A 131 14.99 3.92 1.94
CA ARG A 131 13.61 3.57 2.34
C ARG A 131 12.80 3.08 1.15
N VAL A 132 12.87 3.77 0.00
CA VAL A 132 12.18 3.35 -1.23
C VAL A 132 12.66 1.98 -1.71
N VAL A 133 13.98 1.77 -1.75
CA VAL A 133 14.55 0.47 -2.13
C VAL A 133 14.14 -0.64 -1.15
N ASN A 134 14.10 -0.36 0.15
CA ASN A 134 13.70 -1.34 1.15
C ASN A 134 12.21 -1.69 1.07
N ILE A 135 11.34 -0.77 0.66
CA ILE A 135 9.93 -1.08 0.36
C ILE A 135 9.85 -2.06 -0.83
N ALA A 136 10.61 -1.82 -1.91
CA ALA A 136 10.64 -2.74 -3.05
C ALA A 136 11.14 -4.14 -2.67
N ARG A 137 12.17 -4.22 -1.82
CA ARG A 137 12.68 -5.49 -1.25
C ARG A 137 11.63 -6.19 -0.40
N LEU A 138 10.90 -5.43 0.43
CA LEU A 138 9.84 -5.99 1.26
C LEU A 138 8.76 -6.65 0.40
N VAL A 139 8.30 -5.96 -0.64
CA VAL A 139 7.32 -6.50 -1.61
C VAL A 139 7.85 -7.78 -2.26
N GLU A 140 9.12 -7.81 -2.64
CA GLU A 140 9.72 -9.02 -3.20
C GLU A 140 9.71 -10.19 -2.20
N VAL A 141 10.02 -9.95 -0.91
CA VAL A 141 10.01 -10.98 0.13
C VAL A 141 8.60 -11.48 0.44
N THR A 142 7.62 -10.58 0.52
CA THR A 142 6.24 -10.90 0.91
C THR A 142 5.41 -11.48 -0.23
N TYR A 143 5.74 -11.20 -1.49
CA TYR A 143 5.02 -11.72 -2.65
C TYR A 143 5.83 -12.72 -3.50
N LYS A 144 7.04 -13.12 -3.04
CA LYS A 144 7.89 -14.12 -3.72
C LYS A 144 7.15 -15.43 -4.02
N GLU A 145 6.34 -15.86 -3.06
CA GLU A 145 5.44 -17.00 -3.18
C GLU A 145 4.02 -16.48 -2.99
N VAL A 146 3.08 -17.00 -3.78
CA VAL A 146 1.70 -16.52 -3.80
C VAL A 146 1.14 -16.52 -2.38
N GLY A 147 0.75 -15.35 -1.90
CA GLY A 147 -0.03 -15.21 -0.68
C GLY A 147 0.72 -15.25 0.63
N ARG A 148 2.04 -14.99 0.74
CA ARG A 148 2.68 -14.92 2.08
C ARG A 148 2.15 -13.79 2.95
N TYR A 149 1.70 -12.70 2.33
CA TYR A 149 1.02 -11.62 3.05
C TYR A 149 -0.35 -12.06 3.58
N ILE A 150 -1.05 -12.91 2.83
CA ILE A 150 -2.41 -13.38 3.13
C ILE A 150 -2.38 -14.61 4.05
N ASN A 151 -1.36 -15.46 3.92
CA ASN A 151 -1.14 -16.66 4.71
C ASN A 151 0.08 -16.46 5.61
N PRO A 152 -0.14 -16.14 6.90
CA PRO A 152 0.93 -15.79 7.84
C PRO A 152 1.90 -16.94 8.10
N GLU A 153 1.55 -18.19 7.79
CA GLU A 153 2.43 -19.35 7.98
C GLU A 153 3.73 -19.21 7.17
N TYR A 154 3.69 -18.57 6.00
CA TYR A 154 4.89 -18.36 5.17
C TYR A 154 5.81 -17.25 5.69
N LEU A 155 5.38 -16.43 6.65
CA LEU A 155 6.20 -15.40 7.30
C LEU A 155 6.63 -15.77 8.72
N LYS A 156 6.02 -16.82 9.30
CA LYS A 156 6.25 -17.27 10.67
C LYS A 156 7.73 -17.52 10.99
N ASP A 157 8.45 -18.18 10.09
CA ASP A 157 9.89 -18.42 10.25
C ASP A 157 10.70 -17.12 10.32
N TYR A 158 10.37 -16.14 9.48
CA TYR A 158 11.03 -14.83 9.51
C TYR A 158 10.73 -14.09 10.80
N ILE A 159 9.46 -14.07 11.23
CA ILE A 159 9.04 -13.41 12.48
C ILE A 159 9.75 -14.04 13.68
N THR A 160 9.80 -15.38 13.73
CA THR A 160 10.41 -16.12 14.84
C THR A 160 11.90 -15.79 14.94
N LYS A 161 12.64 -15.87 13.82
CA LYS A 161 14.08 -15.58 13.81
C LYS A 161 14.43 -14.12 14.09
N LEU A 162 13.58 -13.18 13.67
CA LEU A 162 13.86 -11.74 13.81
C LEU A 162 13.44 -11.17 15.15
N PHE A 163 12.35 -11.68 15.74
CA PHE A 163 11.71 -11.04 16.90
C PHE A 163 11.54 -11.96 18.12
N ILE A 164 11.71 -13.28 17.98
CA ILE A 164 11.51 -14.23 19.09
C ILE A 164 12.85 -14.85 19.50
N ASP A 165 13.58 -15.41 18.55
CA ASP A 165 14.83 -16.10 18.81
C ASP A 165 15.95 -15.08 19.11
N ARG A 166 16.68 -15.30 20.21
CA ARG A 166 17.89 -14.51 20.47
C ARG A 166 19.04 -15.05 19.63
N MET A 167 19.79 -14.15 18.99
CA MET A 167 21.06 -14.53 18.39
C MET A 167 22.04 -14.95 19.48
N THR A 168 22.41 -16.23 19.48
CA THR A 168 23.52 -16.75 20.29
C THR A 168 24.81 -16.55 19.52
N PHE A 169 25.76 -15.83 20.13
CA PHE A 169 27.14 -15.66 19.63
C PHE A 169 28.08 -16.60 20.37
#